data_AF-A0A534EU26-F1
#
_entry.id   AF-A0A534EU26-F1
#
_cell.length_a   1.000
_cell.length_b   1.000
_cell.length_c   1.000
_cell.angle_alpha   90.00
_cell.angle_beta   90.00
_cell.angle_gamma   90.00
#
_symmetry.space_group_name_H-M   'P 1'
#
loop_
_entity.id
_entity.type
_entity.pdbx_description
1 polymer ?
#
loop_
_entity_poly.entity_id
_entity_poly.type
_entity_poly.pdbx_seq_one_letter_code
_entity_poly.pdbx_strand_id
1 'polypeptide(L)'
;MLALTLWLAIIAWHIGRAARPAPPDALSRAYARLCRKLARIAPARALHQGPLSYAEAVSARRPDLAPPVRALLERYAHLRYGRADAGAREESIEEFRRAVAGLSLPRPRQ
;
A
#
# COMPACT_ATOMS: atom_id res chain seq x y z
N MET A 1 7.39 4.82 46.94
CA MET A 1 7.40 3.66 46.02
C MET A 1 6.14 3.61 45.13
N LEU A 2 4.93 3.70 45.67
CA LEU A 2 3.67 3.66 44.90
C LEU A 2 3.50 4.78 43.84
N ALA A 3 3.98 5.99 44.16
CA ALA A 3 3.93 7.11 43.21
C ALA A 3 4.82 6.87 41.98
N LEU A 4 5.99 6.25 42.18
CA LEU A 4 6.92 5.92 41.09
C LEU A 4 6.34 4.84 40.18
N THR A 5 5.72 3.79 40.76
CA THR A 5 5.08 2.72 39.97
C THR A 5 3.90 3.25 39.17
N LEU A 6 3.10 4.16 39.73
CA LEU A 6 1.99 4.79 39.02
C LEU A 6 2.50 5.68 37.87
N TRP A 7 3.56 6.43 38.10
CA TRP A 7 4.16 7.31 37.09
C TRP A 7 4.78 6.51 35.94
N LEU A 8 5.48 5.40 36.24
CA LEU A 8 6.01 4.48 35.23
C LEU A 8 4.90 3.80 34.42
N ALA A 9 3.78 3.42 35.06
CA ALA A 9 2.62 2.85 34.38
C ALA A 9 1.97 3.85 33.40
N ILE A 10 1.87 5.13 33.80
CA ILE A 10 1.36 6.21 32.93
C ILE A 10 2.28 6.40 31.73
N ILE A 11 3.60 6.42 31.93
CA ILE A 11 4.56 6.55 30.83
C ILE A 11 4.48 5.36 29.88
N ALA A 12 4.47 4.13 30.42
CA ALA A 12 4.32 2.93 29.62
C ALA A 12 3.01 2.93 28.81
N TRP A 13 1.91 3.42 29.40
CA TRP A 13 0.64 3.61 28.70
C TRP A 13 0.79 4.65 27.57
N HIS A 14 1.38 5.80 27.84
CA HIS A 14 1.55 6.86 26.84
C HIS A 14 2.43 6.40 25.67
N ILE A 15 3.53 5.69 25.94
CA ILE A 15 4.40 5.10 24.93
C ILE A 15 3.64 4.02 24.15
N GLY A 16 2.90 3.13 24.83
CA GLY A 16 2.10 2.09 24.19
C GLY A 16 0.96 2.64 23.34
N ARG A 17 0.38 3.79 23.69
CA ARG A 17 -0.59 4.52 22.85
C ARG A 17 0.06 5.23 21.68
N ALA A 18 1.23 5.84 21.85
CA ALA A 18 2.00 6.48 20.77
C ALA A 18 2.59 5.46 19.79
N ALA A 19 2.88 4.24 20.26
CA ALA A 19 3.37 3.13 19.45
C ALA A 19 2.27 2.40 18.67
N ARG A 20 0.98 2.75 18.86
CA ARG A 20 -0.07 2.25 17.98
C ARG A 20 0.18 2.82 16.59
N PRO A 21 0.42 1.98 15.57
CA PRO A 21 0.56 2.46 14.21
C PRO A 21 -0.68 3.31 13.88
N ALA A 22 -0.46 4.54 13.43
CA ALA A 22 -1.56 5.33 12.89
C ALA A 22 -2.33 4.47 11.88
N PRO A 23 -3.68 4.56 11.83
CA PRO A 23 -4.48 3.78 10.90
C PRO A 23 -3.84 3.88 9.50
N PRO A 24 -3.58 2.75 8.81
CA PRO A 24 -2.88 2.78 7.54
C PRO A 24 -3.60 3.76 6.62
N ASP A 25 -2.88 4.74 6.06
CA ASP A 25 -3.45 5.78 5.22
C ASP A 25 -4.25 5.18 4.04
N ALA A 26 -5.17 5.96 3.46
CA ALA A 26 -6.04 5.48 2.38
C ALA A 26 -5.24 4.89 1.20
N LEU A 27 -4.07 5.48 0.93
CA LEU A 27 -3.11 5.02 -0.08
C LEU A 27 -2.56 3.62 0.23
N SER A 28 -2.10 3.37 1.45
CA SER A 28 -1.55 2.07 1.87
C SER A 28 -2.60 0.97 1.81
N ARG A 29 -3.85 1.27 2.20
CA ARG A 29 -4.96 0.31 2.09
C ARG A 29 -5.28 -0.02 0.63
N ALA A 30 -5.31 0.99 -0.24
CA ALA A 30 -5.51 0.78 -1.68
C ALA A 30 -4.37 -0.04 -2.29
N TYR A 31 -3.13 0.26 -1.94
CA TYR A 31 -1.96 -0.49 -2.42
C TYR A 31 -1.95 -1.94 -1.95
N ALA A 32 -2.28 -2.21 -0.68
CA ALA A 32 -2.42 -3.57 -0.17
C ALA A 32 -3.54 -4.34 -0.89
N ARG A 33 -4.66 -3.67 -1.23
CA ARG A 33 -5.72 -4.26 -2.06
C ARG A 33 -5.22 -4.59 -3.46
N LEU A 34 -4.45 -3.71 -4.09
CA LEU A 34 -3.83 -3.97 -5.39
C LEU A 34 -2.90 -5.19 -5.32
N CYS A 35 -1.98 -5.25 -4.36
CA CYS A 35 -1.08 -6.38 -4.18
C CYS A 35 -1.84 -7.71 -4.01
N ARG A 36 -2.93 -7.72 -3.22
CA ARG A 36 -3.80 -8.90 -3.07
C ARG A 36 -4.50 -9.31 -4.35
N LYS A 37 -4.89 -8.37 -5.21
CA LYS A 37 -5.46 -8.67 -6.53
C LYS A 37 -4.40 -9.30 -7.44
N LEU A 38 -3.21 -8.70 -7.51
CA LEU A 38 -2.10 -9.19 -8.36
C LEU A 38 -1.56 -10.54 -7.91
N ALA A 39 -1.57 -10.83 -6.59
CA ALA A 39 -1.20 -12.13 -6.04
C ALA A 39 -2.07 -13.31 -6.56
N ARG A 40 -3.20 -13.04 -7.22
CA ARG A 40 -4.05 -14.07 -7.85
C ARG A 40 -3.54 -14.52 -9.22
N ILE A 41 -2.67 -13.73 -9.85
CA ILE A 41 -2.20 -13.95 -11.23
C ILE A 41 -0.66 -14.01 -11.33
N ALA A 42 0.03 -13.60 -10.27
CA ALA A 42 1.48 -13.66 -10.12
C ALA A 42 1.80 -13.92 -8.64
N PRO A 43 3.04 -14.30 -8.27
CA PRO A 43 3.42 -14.44 -6.87
C PRO A 43 3.15 -13.18 -6.07
N ALA A 44 2.88 -13.36 -4.79
CA ALA A 44 2.73 -12.24 -3.87
C ALA A 44 4.02 -11.42 -3.83
N ARG A 45 3.85 -10.09 -3.71
CA ARG A 45 4.97 -9.15 -3.55
C ARG A 45 5.80 -9.52 -2.32
N ALA A 46 7.11 -9.65 -2.47
CA ALA A 46 8.00 -9.83 -1.33
C ALA A 46 8.11 -8.54 -0.50
N LEU A 47 8.41 -8.66 0.80
CA LEU A 47 8.46 -7.50 1.69
C LEU A 47 9.49 -6.45 1.24
N HIS A 48 10.65 -6.91 0.76
CA HIS A 48 11.75 -6.07 0.26
C HIS A 48 11.54 -5.61 -1.19
N GLN A 49 10.51 -6.10 -1.88
CA GLN A 49 10.29 -5.80 -3.29
C GLN A 49 9.55 -4.48 -3.45
N GLY A 50 10.19 -3.51 -4.09
CA GLY A 50 9.58 -2.22 -4.41
C GLY A 50 8.39 -2.34 -5.39
N PRO A 51 7.54 -1.30 -5.50
CA PRO A 51 6.38 -1.32 -6.38
C PRO A 51 6.74 -1.48 -7.86
N LEU A 52 7.80 -0.83 -8.34
CA LEU A 52 8.23 -0.91 -9.74
C LEU A 52 8.83 -2.29 -10.05
N SER A 53 9.69 -2.82 -9.16
CA SER A 53 10.21 -4.19 -9.30
C SER A 53 9.08 -5.23 -9.27
N TYR A 54 8.02 -4.99 -8.51
CA TYR A 54 6.84 -5.86 -8.53
C TYR A 54 6.06 -5.74 -9.85
N ALA A 55 5.97 -4.55 -10.43
CA ALA A 55 5.35 -4.33 -11.74
C ALA A 55 6.04 -5.15 -12.82
N GLU A 56 7.38 -5.15 -12.84
CA GLU A 56 8.16 -5.97 -13.77
C GLU A 56 7.91 -7.46 -13.57
N ALA A 57 7.91 -7.93 -12.31
CA ALA A 57 7.66 -9.34 -12.01
C ALA A 57 6.25 -9.81 -12.44
N VAL A 58 5.24 -8.97 -12.28
CA VAL A 58 3.87 -9.27 -12.73
C VAL A 58 3.79 -9.21 -14.26
N SER A 59 4.38 -8.20 -14.88
CA SER A 59 4.41 -8.01 -16.34
C SER A 59 5.09 -9.18 -17.05
N ALA A 60 6.17 -9.70 -16.49
CA ALA A 60 6.88 -10.87 -17.03
C ALA A 60 6.01 -12.14 -17.03
N ARG A 61 5.10 -12.29 -16.05
CA ARG A 61 4.17 -13.43 -15.96
C ARG A 61 2.87 -13.24 -16.75
N ARG A 62 2.38 -12.01 -16.81
CA ARG A 62 1.12 -11.65 -17.47
C ARG A 62 1.34 -10.42 -18.35
N PRO A 63 2.00 -10.59 -19.51
CA PRO A 63 2.28 -9.49 -20.42
C PRO A 63 1.01 -8.79 -20.91
N ASP A 64 -0.10 -9.53 -21.00
CA ASP A 64 -1.44 -9.04 -21.34
C ASP A 64 -1.98 -8.00 -20.36
N LEU A 65 -1.50 -8.02 -19.12
CA LEU A 65 -1.89 -7.09 -18.05
C LEU A 65 -0.79 -6.09 -17.70
N ALA A 66 0.34 -6.11 -18.40
CA ALA A 66 1.49 -5.26 -18.09
C ALA A 66 1.14 -3.75 -18.13
N PRO A 67 0.45 -3.21 -19.16
CA PRO A 67 0.14 -1.78 -19.20
C PRO A 67 -0.67 -1.26 -17.99
N PRO A 68 -1.84 -1.84 -17.63
CA PRO A 68 -2.61 -1.34 -16.49
C PRO A 68 -1.91 -1.60 -15.14
N VAL A 69 -1.15 -2.69 -15.00
CA VAL A 69 -0.43 -2.99 -13.76
C VAL A 69 0.71 -2.01 -13.52
N ARG A 70 1.52 -1.76 -14.55
CA ARG A 70 2.64 -0.81 -14.47
C ARG A 70 2.15 0.60 -14.15
N ALA A 71 1.13 1.08 -14.86
CA ALA A 71 0.55 2.40 -14.62
C ALA A 71 0.06 2.59 -13.17
N LEU A 72 -0.59 1.58 -12.58
CA LEU A 72 -1.05 1.64 -11.19
C LEU A 72 0.12 1.63 -10.19
N LEU A 73 1.14 0.80 -10.41
CA LEU A 73 2.27 0.68 -9.49
C LEU A 73 3.21 1.90 -9.57
N GLU A 74 3.38 2.49 -10.76
CA GLU A 74 4.05 3.77 -10.95
C GLU A 74 3.29 4.91 -10.27
N ARG A 75 1.97 5.02 -10.49
CA ARG A 75 1.14 6.01 -9.81
C ARG A 75 1.24 5.89 -8.28
N TYR A 76 1.24 4.68 -7.74
CA TYR A 76 1.50 4.46 -6.32
C TYR A 76 2.89 4.95 -5.90
N ALA A 77 3.94 4.62 -6.67
CA ALA A 77 5.30 5.07 -6.36
C ALA A 77 5.40 6.60 -6.33
N HIS A 78 4.78 7.28 -7.30
CA HIS A 78 4.70 8.75 -7.32
C HIS A 78 3.93 9.31 -6.13
N LEU A 79 2.78 8.72 -5.76
CA LEU A 79 2.01 9.18 -4.60
C LEU A 79 2.76 8.93 -3.27
N ARG A 80 3.46 7.80 -3.15
CA ARG A 80 4.14 7.42 -1.92
C ARG A 80 5.47 8.14 -1.73
N TYR A 81 6.25 8.30 -2.79
CA TYR A 81 7.62 8.80 -2.73
C TYR A 81 7.83 10.14 -3.45
N GLY A 82 6.87 10.60 -4.24
CA GLY A 82 6.91 11.90 -4.90
C GLY A 82 6.47 13.04 -3.99
N ARG A 83 6.85 14.26 -4.37
CA ARG A 83 6.36 15.50 -3.77
C ARG A 83 5.09 15.91 -4.50
N ALA A 84 4.02 16.12 -3.74
CA ALA A 84 2.74 16.62 -4.26
C ALA A 84 2.23 17.71 -3.31
N ASP A 85 1.63 18.75 -3.87
CA ASP A 85 0.86 19.72 -3.10
C ASP A 85 -0.24 19.01 -2.32
N ALA A 86 -0.42 19.39 -1.06
CA ALA A 86 -1.29 18.65 -0.13
C ALA A 86 -2.73 18.53 -0.64
N GLY A 87 -3.27 19.58 -1.29
CA GLY A 87 -4.61 19.56 -1.88
C GLY A 87 -4.76 18.61 -3.06
N ALA A 88 -3.81 18.61 -4.00
CA ALA A 88 -3.83 17.71 -5.16
C ALA A 88 -3.56 16.23 -4.79
N ARG A 89 -2.94 16.00 -3.62
CA ARG A 89 -2.59 14.66 -3.15
C ARG A 89 -3.80 13.82 -2.76
N GLU A 90 -4.79 14.41 -2.10
CA GLU A 90 -5.99 13.68 -1.63
C GLU A 90 -6.85 13.21 -2.80
N GLU A 91 -7.08 14.08 -3.78
CA GLU A 91 -7.78 13.74 -5.02
C GLU A 91 -7.07 12.59 -5.76
N SER A 92 -5.75 12.70 -5.93
CA SER A 92 -4.95 11.67 -6.60
C SER A 92 -4.97 10.32 -5.87
N ILE A 93 -5.05 10.32 -4.53
CA ILE A 93 -5.20 9.09 -3.73
C ILE A 93 -6.58 8.46 -3.97
N GLU A 94 -7.65 9.25 -4.04
CA GLU A 94 -8.98 8.72 -4.29
C GLU A 94 -9.11 8.20 -5.73
N GLU A 95 -8.54 8.88 -6.73
CA GLU A 95 -8.45 8.36 -8.09
C GLU A 95 -7.73 7.01 -8.14
N PHE A 96 -6.58 6.91 -7.47
CA PHE A 96 -5.84 5.65 -7.37
C PHE A 96 -6.71 4.57 -6.72
N ARG A 97 -7.44 4.89 -5.65
CA ARG A 97 -8.33 3.96 -4.97
C ARG A 97 -9.45 3.46 -5.88
N ARG A 98 -10.07 4.35 -6.67
CA ARG A 98 -11.11 4.01 -7.66
C ARG A 98 -10.55 3.14 -8.77
N ALA A 99 -9.38 3.47 -9.33
CA ALA A 99 -8.73 2.68 -10.37
C ALA A 99 -8.39 1.26 -9.86
N VAL A 100 -7.85 1.15 -8.65
CA VAL A 100 -7.61 -0.16 -8.01
C VAL A 100 -8.92 -0.90 -7.76
N ALA A 101 -10.02 -0.21 -7.41
CA ALA A 101 -11.32 -0.85 -7.23
C ALA A 101 -11.86 -1.43 -8.54
N GLY A 102 -11.81 -0.67 -9.62
CA GLY A 102 -12.28 -1.04 -10.96
C GLY A 102 -11.41 -2.06 -11.69
N LEU A 103 -10.15 -2.26 -11.26
CA LEU A 103 -9.27 -3.26 -11.86
C LEU A 103 -9.87 -4.67 -11.73
N SER A 104 -10.27 -5.24 -12.87
CA SER A 104 -10.75 -6.62 -13.00
C SER A 104 -9.66 -7.47 -13.62
N LEU A 105 -9.23 -8.52 -12.90
CA LEU A 105 -8.21 -9.44 -13.37
C LEU A 105 -8.89 -10.75 -13.76
N PRO A 106 -8.83 -11.17 -15.04
CA PRO A 106 -9.36 -12.47 -15.44
C PRO A 106 -8.60 -13.59 -14.73
N ARG A 107 -9.34 -14.62 -14.26
CA ARG A 107 -8.74 -15.80 -13.63
C ARG A 107 -7.74 -16.44 -14.61
N PRO A 108 -6.57 -16.90 -14.14
CA PRO A 108 -5.62 -17.60 -15.01
C PRO A 108 -6.32 -18.82 -15.62
N ARG A 109 -6.24 -18.95 -16.95
CA ARG A 109 -6.47 -20.23 -17.62
C ARG A 109 -5.26 -21.10 -17.25
N GLN A 110 -5.50 -22.14 -16.46
CA GLN A 110 -4.52 -23.20 -16.24
C GLN A 110 -4.28 -23.95 -17.55
#